data_AF-A0A920LXX7-F1
#
_entry.id   AF-A0A920LXX7-F1
#
_cell.length_a   1.000
_cell.length_b   1.000
_cell.length_c   1.000
_cell.angle_alpha   90.00
_cell.angle_beta   90.00
_cell.angle_gamma   90.00
#
_symmetry.space_group_name_H-M   'P 1'
#
loop_
_entity.id
_entity.type
_entity.pdbx_description
1 polymer ?
#
loop_
_entity_poly.entity_id
_entity_poly.type
_entity_poly.pdbx_seq_one_letter_code
_entity_poly.pdbx_strand_id
1 'polypeptide(L)'
;MTSKLQGYSTIGTNNKEAAETFYDGLLAQINAKKFPANDRITMWLSEDGNSVILAIAKPYDGGTASHGNGTMKAIALDSHEEVDKCMLKQLSLAQKMMESLDPEQELFMVLTFMTWTAINSVFSTLLRILNFYFCLNFLKA
;
A
#
# COMPACT_ATOMS: atom_id res chain seq x y z
N MET A 1 19.46 -13.80 19.82
CA MET A 1 19.83 -13.47 18.44
C MET A 1 19.26 -12.10 18.12
N THR A 2 20.11 -11.09 17.95
CA THR A 2 19.68 -9.74 17.58
C THR A 2 19.40 -9.75 16.08
N SER A 3 18.15 -10.00 15.68
CA SER A 3 17.79 -9.89 14.26
C SER A 3 17.94 -8.43 13.85
N LYS A 4 18.77 -8.19 12.84
CA LYS A 4 18.99 -6.86 12.30
C LYS A 4 17.79 -6.55 11.41
N LEU A 5 16.91 -5.66 11.87
CA LEU A 5 15.79 -5.17 11.07
C LEU A 5 16.35 -4.56 9.78
N GLN A 6 16.08 -5.19 8.63
CA GLN A 6 16.40 -4.60 7.34
C GLN A 6 15.53 -3.35 7.16
N GLY A 7 16.11 -2.28 6.60
CA GLY A 7 15.51 -0.94 6.56
C GLY A 7 14.07 -0.92 6.01
N TYR A 8 13.34 0.13 6.34
CA TYR A 8 11.92 0.26 6.00
C TYR A 8 11.63 1.52 5.19
N SER A 9 10.52 1.51 4.45
CA SER A 9 10.01 2.70 3.75
C SER A 9 8.72 3.14 4.42
N THR A 10 8.56 4.46 4.60
CA THR A 10 7.38 5.05 5.24
C THR A 10 6.54 5.79 4.23
N ILE A 11 5.24 5.56 4.24
CA ILE A 11 4.25 6.32 3.47
C ILE A 11 3.48 7.25 4.41
N GLY A 12 3.36 8.52 4.03
CA GLY A 12 2.59 9.51 4.79
C GLY A 12 1.08 9.27 4.71
N THR A 13 0.35 9.49 5.80
CA THR A 13 -1.13 9.44 5.83
C THR A 13 -1.74 10.61 6.61
N ASN A 14 -2.88 11.14 6.16
CA ASN A 14 -3.68 12.08 6.94
C ASN A 14 -4.67 11.34 7.87
N ASN A 15 -5.13 10.16 7.49
CA ASN A 15 -6.02 9.31 8.28
C ASN A 15 -5.42 7.93 8.53
N LYS A 16 -4.84 7.76 9.72
CA LYS A 16 -4.14 6.54 10.13
C LYS A 16 -5.08 5.34 10.25
N GLU A 17 -6.31 5.53 10.71
CA GLU A 17 -7.26 4.42 10.91
C GLU A 17 -7.74 3.84 9.57
N ALA A 18 -8.08 4.72 8.63
CA ALA A 18 -8.42 4.33 7.27
C ALA A 18 -7.24 3.62 6.58
N ALA A 19 -6.02 4.15 6.74
CA ALA A 19 -4.80 3.54 6.24
C ALA A 19 -4.60 2.13 6.77
N GLU A 20 -4.71 1.97 8.09
CA GLU A 20 -4.55 0.69 8.75
C GLU A 20 -5.56 -0.32 8.26
N THR A 21 -6.84 0.07 8.19
CA THR A 21 -7.91 -0.82 7.69
C THR A 21 -7.62 -1.30 6.27
N PHE A 22 -7.15 -0.40 5.40
CA PHE A 22 -6.78 -0.74 4.04
C PHE A 22 -5.59 -1.71 4.00
N TYR A 23 -4.48 -1.36 4.66
CA TYR A 23 -3.25 -2.14 4.62
C TYR A 23 -3.35 -3.45 5.40
N ASP A 24 -4.14 -3.52 6.46
CA ASP A 24 -4.46 -4.76 7.17
C ASP A 24 -5.17 -5.72 6.22
N GLY A 25 -6.20 -5.26 5.51
CA GLY A 25 -6.96 -6.09 4.57
C GLY A 25 -6.13 -6.57 3.38
N LEU A 26 -5.20 -5.75 2.91
CA LEU A 26 -4.31 -6.06 1.78
C LEU A 26 -3.17 -7.00 2.20
N LEU A 27 -2.43 -6.63 3.25
CA LEU A 27 -1.22 -7.36 3.66
C LEU A 27 -1.53 -8.64 4.44
N ALA A 28 -2.79 -8.84 4.86
CA ALA A 28 -3.27 -10.14 5.32
C ALA A 28 -3.15 -11.24 4.24
N GLN A 29 -3.10 -10.90 2.95
CA GLN A 29 -2.90 -11.89 1.88
C GLN A 29 -1.51 -12.53 1.91
N ILE A 30 -0.54 -11.89 2.57
CA ILE A 30 0.85 -12.35 2.68
C ILE A 30 1.29 -12.57 4.13
N ASN A 31 0.31 -12.79 5.03
CA ASN A 31 0.54 -13.05 6.46
C ASN A 31 1.39 -11.98 7.16
N ALA A 32 1.34 -10.73 6.69
CA ALA A 32 2.10 -9.65 7.30
C ALA A 32 1.60 -9.37 8.72
N LYS A 33 2.54 -9.15 9.64
CA LYS A 33 2.23 -8.90 11.05
C LYS A 33 2.19 -7.40 11.33
N LYS A 34 1.02 -6.89 11.69
CA LYS A 34 0.85 -5.50 12.13
C LYS A 34 1.65 -5.26 13.42
N PHE A 35 2.44 -4.20 13.42
CA PHE A 35 3.25 -3.74 14.53
C PHE A 35 3.00 -2.23 14.75
N PRO A 36 2.15 -1.86 15.72
CA PRO A 36 1.93 -0.46 16.08
C PRO A 36 3.18 0.06 16.82
N ALA A 37 4.02 0.84 16.14
CA ALA A 37 5.28 1.30 16.71
C ALA A 37 5.08 2.46 17.70
N ASN A 38 4.13 3.36 17.42
CA ASN A 38 3.66 4.42 18.31
C ASN A 38 2.35 5.02 17.75
N ASP A 39 1.82 6.06 18.39
CA ASP A 39 0.59 6.74 17.97
C ASP A 39 0.64 7.29 16.54
N ARG A 40 1.84 7.64 16.06
CA ARG A 40 2.07 8.22 14.73
C ARG A 40 2.31 7.17 13.66
N ILE A 41 3.01 6.07 13.99
CA ILE A 41 3.57 5.11 13.04
C ILE A 41 3.01 3.71 13.27
N THR A 42 2.57 3.07 12.19
CA THR A 42 2.23 1.64 12.16
C THR A 42 3.05 0.95 11.08
N MET A 43 3.58 -0.23 11.40
CA MET A 43 4.40 -1.03 10.50
C MET A 43 3.76 -2.39 10.25
N TRP A 44 4.06 -3.00 9.12
CA TRP A 44 3.76 -4.38 8.82
C TRP A 44 5.06 -5.13 8.56
N LEU A 45 5.29 -6.16 9.38
CA LEU A 45 6.46 -7.01 9.31
C LEU A 45 6.17 -8.23 8.43
N SER A 46 7.21 -8.80 7.83
CA SER A 46 7.12 -10.12 7.21
C SER A 46 6.66 -11.18 8.22
N GLU A 47 6.13 -12.29 7.72
CA GLU A 47 5.62 -13.38 8.57
C GLU A 47 6.69 -13.89 9.56
N ASP A 48 7.94 -13.95 9.13
CA ASP A 48 9.10 -14.33 9.95
C ASP A 48 9.58 -13.24 10.91
N GLY A 49 9.05 -12.01 10.80
CA GLY A 49 9.38 -10.86 11.64
C GLY A 49 10.76 -10.23 11.37
N ASN A 50 11.47 -10.66 10.32
CA ASN A 50 12.85 -10.23 10.06
C ASN A 50 12.94 -8.96 9.20
N SER A 51 11.87 -8.59 8.49
CA SER A 51 11.84 -7.43 7.60
C SER A 51 10.57 -6.61 7.78
N VAL A 52 10.66 -5.32 7.46
CA VAL A 52 9.49 -4.44 7.39
C VAL A 52 9.03 -4.34 5.94
N ILE A 53 7.81 -4.80 5.68
CA ILE A 53 7.19 -4.72 4.35
C ILE A 53 6.83 -3.25 4.07
N LEU A 54 6.11 -2.63 5.00
CA LEU A 54 5.62 -1.27 4.87
C LEU A 54 5.51 -0.59 6.24
N ALA A 55 5.78 0.71 6.28
CA ALA A 55 5.37 1.57 7.37
C ALA A 55 4.46 2.68 6.85
N ILE A 56 3.48 3.07 7.66
CA ILE A 56 2.71 4.30 7.47
C ILE A 56 2.96 5.23 8.65
N ALA A 57 2.88 6.53 8.41
CA ALA A 57 2.95 7.50 9.49
C ALA A 57 2.17 8.77 9.19
N LYS A 58 1.61 9.40 10.24
CA LYS A 58 1.25 10.83 10.12
C LYS A 58 2.53 11.66 9.93
N PRO A 59 2.53 12.73 9.12
CA PRO A 59 3.72 13.55 8.90
C PRO A 59 4.31 14.06 10.20
N TYR A 60 5.64 14.03 10.31
CA TYR A 60 6.33 14.42 11.54
C TYR A 60 6.28 15.93 11.79
N ASP A 61 6.28 16.71 10.71
CA ASP A 61 6.16 18.17 10.71
C ASP A 61 4.73 18.67 10.99
N GLY A 62 3.75 17.76 11.11
CA GLY A 62 2.34 18.08 11.30
C GLY A 62 1.66 18.65 10.04
N GLY A 63 2.34 18.68 8.90
CA GLY A 63 1.75 19.10 7.63
C GLY A 63 0.78 18.07 7.07
N THR A 64 0.14 18.41 5.95
CA THR A 64 -0.71 17.48 5.20
C THR A 64 0.17 16.45 4.48
N ALA A 65 -0.11 15.17 4.68
CA ALA A 65 0.53 14.10 3.93
C ALA A 65 0.20 14.24 2.44
N SER A 66 1.24 14.23 1.61
CA SER A 66 1.13 14.28 0.16
C SER A 66 1.93 13.15 -0.48
N HIS A 67 1.59 12.84 -1.73
CA HIS A 67 2.34 11.88 -2.52
C HIS A 67 3.56 12.55 -3.18
N GLY A 68 4.72 11.92 -3.06
CA GLY A 68 5.88 12.31 -3.85
C GLY A 68 5.70 11.91 -5.31
N ASN A 69 5.89 12.84 -6.25
CA ASN A 69 5.87 12.50 -7.68
C ASN A 69 6.94 11.44 -8.00
N GLY A 70 6.53 10.34 -8.65
CA GLY A 70 7.41 9.20 -8.94
C GLY A 70 7.64 8.23 -7.77
N THR A 71 7.00 8.43 -6.61
CA THR A 71 7.12 7.51 -5.47
C THR A 71 6.33 6.23 -5.72
N MET A 72 7.02 5.10 -5.66
CA MET A 72 6.40 3.78 -5.76
C MET A 72 6.99 2.86 -4.68
N LYS A 73 6.13 2.17 -3.94
CA LYS A 73 6.54 1.11 -3.03
C LYS A 73 6.20 -0.22 -3.69
N ALA A 74 7.21 -1.07 -3.86
CA ALA A 74 7.05 -2.44 -4.32
C ALA A 74 6.83 -3.38 -3.12
N ILE A 75 5.95 -4.36 -3.28
CA ILE A 75 5.85 -5.53 -2.39
C ILE A 75 6.14 -6.76 -3.24
N ALA A 76 7.09 -7.57 -2.81
CA ALA A 76 7.47 -8.80 -3.47
C ALA A 76 6.47 -9.91 -3.12
N LEU A 77 6.08 -10.69 -4.12
CA LEU A 77 5.20 -11.86 -4.04
C LEU A 77 5.84 -13.01 -4.80
N ASP A 78 5.46 -14.24 -4.47
CA ASP A 78 6.17 -15.44 -4.96
C ASP A 78 5.62 -15.95 -6.30
N SER A 79 4.42 -15.50 -6.70
CA SER A 79 3.78 -15.95 -7.95
C SER A 79 2.88 -14.89 -8.61
N HIS A 80 2.57 -15.11 -9.89
CA HIS A 80 1.65 -14.26 -10.64
C HIS A 80 0.22 -14.37 -10.09
N GLU A 81 -0.17 -15.55 -9.65
CA GLU A 81 -1.47 -15.81 -9.05
C GLU A 81 -1.64 -15.05 -7.74
N GLU A 82 -0.59 -14.90 -6.94
CA GLU A 82 -0.60 -14.07 -5.74
C GLU A 82 -0.70 -12.57 -6.06
N VAL A 83 -0.01 -12.13 -7.11
CA VAL A 83 -0.13 -10.75 -7.63
C VAL A 83 -1.57 -10.47 -8.01
N ASP A 84 -2.21 -11.36 -8.79
CA ASP A 84 -3.59 -11.18 -9.23
C ASP A 84 -4.58 -11.18 -8.05
N LYS A 85 -4.39 -12.08 -7.08
CA LYS A 85 -5.20 -12.10 -5.85
C LYS A 85 -5.07 -10.81 -5.04
N CYS A 86 -3.83 -10.33 -4.84
CA CYS A 86 -3.59 -9.08 -4.11
C CYS A 86 -4.21 -7.88 -4.85
N MET A 87 -4.13 -7.86 -6.18
CA MET A 87 -4.75 -6.83 -7.01
C MET A 87 -6.28 -6.85 -6.91
N LEU A 88 -6.92 -8.01 -7.05
CA LEU A 88 -8.37 -8.12 -6.88
C LEU A 88 -8.83 -7.72 -5.48
N LYS A 89 -8.05 -8.09 -4.46
CA LYS A 89 -8.32 -7.68 -3.07
C LYS A 89 -8.21 -6.17 -2.90
N GLN A 90 -7.17 -5.56 -3.45
CA GLN A 90 -6.99 -4.11 -3.46
C GLN A 90 -8.18 -3.39 -4.10
N LEU A 91 -8.64 -3.84 -5.27
CA LEU A 91 -9.82 -3.26 -5.95
C LEU A 91 -11.10 -3.44 -5.12
N SER A 92 -11.28 -4.59 -4.46
CA SER A 92 -12.44 -4.79 -3.59
C SER A 92 -12.43 -3.88 -2.37
N LEU A 93 -11.26 -3.70 -1.74
CA LEU A 93 -11.10 -2.79 -0.60
C LEU A 93 -11.32 -1.33 -1.03
N ALA A 94 -10.76 -0.96 -2.19
CA ALA A 94 -10.96 0.32 -2.84
C ALA A 94 -12.45 0.65 -3.03
N GLN A 95 -13.20 -0.26 -3.64
CA GLN A 95 -14.63 -0.09 -3.91
C GLN A 95 -15.45 0.09 -2.63
N LYS A 96 -15.21 -0.72 -1.61
CA LYS A 96 -15.89 -0.57 -0.30
C LYS A 96 -15.63 0.77 0.34
N MET A 97 -14.43 1.30 0.10
CA MET A 97 -13.99 2.59 0.58
C MET A 97 -14.54 3.76 -0.27
N MET A 98 -15.01 3.52 -1.50
CA MET A 98 -15.61 4.53 -2.38
C MET A 98 -17.04 4.92 -2.03
N GLU A 99 -17.80 4.06 -1.34
CA GLU A 99 -19.18 4.38 -0.93
C GLU A 99 -19.25 5.62 0.00
N SER A 100 -18.09 6.14 0.41
CA SER A 100 -17.90 7.36 1.21
C SER A 100 -17.05 8.47 0.55
N LEU A 101 -16.75 8.43 -0.76
CA LEU A 101 -15.76 9.35 -1.40
C LEU A 101 -16.35 10.41 -2.35
N ASP A 102 -15.63 11.54 -2.45
CA ASP A 102 -15.87 12.63 -3.40
C ASP A 102 -15.42 12.30 -4.85
N PRO A 103 -16.02 12.93 -5.89
CA PRO A 103 -15.82 12.60 -7.32
C PRO A 103 -14.38 12.66 -7.85
N GLU A 104 -13.51 13.49 -7.25
CA GLU A 104 -12.10 13.58 -7.68
C GLU A 104 -11.30 12.30 -7.37
N GLN A 105 -11.72 11.53 -6.36
CA GLN A 105 -11.07 10.28 -5.96
C GLN A 105 -11.42 9.12 -6.92
N GLU A 106 -12.57 9.21 -7.60
CA GLU A 106 -12.98 8.24 -8.63
C GLU A 106 -12.08 8.32 -9.87
N LEU A 107 -11.76 9.53 -10.34
CA LEU A 107 -10.95 9.77 -11.54
C LEU A 107 -9.52 9.22 -11.39
N PHE A 108 -8.95 9.29 -10.19
CA PHE A 108 -7.60 8.77 -9.91
C PHE A 108 -7.56 7.23 -9.84
N MET A 109 -8.65 6.60 -9.44
CA MET A 109 -8.77 5.14 -9.45
C MET A 109 -8.86 4.60 -10.87
N VAL A 110 -9.59 5.31 -11.75
CA VAL A 110 -9.58 5.04 -13.21
C VAL A 110 -8.16 5.13 -13.76
N LEU A 111 -7.37 6.12 -13.36
CA LEU A 111 -5.94 6.21 -13.74
C LEU A 111 -5.10 5.06 -13.20
N THR A 112 -5.42 4.52 -12.01
CA THR A 112 -4.72 3.33 -11.47
C THR A 112 -5.08 2.06 -12.25
N PHE A 113 -6.34 1.93 -12.67
CA PHE A 113 -6.80 0.87 -13.57
C PHE A 113 -6.18 0.98 -14.97
N MET A 114 -6.04 2.20 -15.49
CA MET A 114 -5.40 2.49 -16.78
C MET A 114 -3.88 2.28 -16.76
N THR A 115 -3.20 2.65 -15.66
CA THR A 115 -1.76 2.37 -15.51
C THR A 115 -1.48 0.88 -15.36
N TRP A 116 -2.36 0.12 -14.71
CA TRP A 116 -2.28 -1.35 -14.67
C TRP A 116 -2.42 -2.00 -16.05
N THR A 117 -3.41 -1.59 -16.85
CA THR A 117 -3.57 -2.10 -18.23
C THR A 117 -2.35 -1.76 -19.09
N ALA A 118 -1.80 -0.56 -18.95
CA ALA A 118 -0.58 -0.16 -19.63
C ALA A 118 0.65 -0.97 -19.20
N ILE A 119 0.87 -1.17 -17.89
CA ILE A 119 2.02 -1.94 -17.36
C ILE A 119 1.93 -3.42 -17.78
N ASN A 120 0.73 -4.02 -17.75
CA ASN A 120 0.54 -5.41 -18.15
C ASN A 120 0.75 -5.65 -19.65
N SER A 121 0.51 -4.64 -20.50
CA SER A 121 0.83 -4.73 -21.93
C SER A 121 2.33 -4.64 -22.25
N VAL A 122 3.16 -4.13 -21.33
CA VAL A 122 4.59 -3.86 -21.56
C VAL A 122 5.51 -4.84 -20.80
N PHE A 123 5.09 -5.35 -19.63
CA PHE A 123 5.89 -6.25 -18.79
C PHE A 123 5.30 -7.66 -18.75
N SER A 124 5.52 -8.43 -19.82
CA SER A 124 5.38 -9.89 -19.78
C SER A 124 6.72 -10.53 -19.40
N THR A 125 6.73 -11.27 -18.30
CA THR A 125 7.66 -12.38 -17.95
C THR A 125 8.76 -12.15 -16.91
N LEU A 126 9.12 -10.93 -16.45
CA LEU A 126 10.26 -10.84 -15.49
C LEU A 126 10.16 -9.93 -14.26
N LEU A 127 9.31 -8.91 -14.19
CA LEU A 127 9.10 -8.17 -12.93
C LEU A 127 7.72 -7.51 -12.95
N ARG A 128 6.72 -8.17 -12.37
CA ARG A 128 5.43 -7.52 -12.07
C ARG A 128 5.48 -7.04 -10.62
N ILE A 129 6.11 -5.89 -10.43
CA ILE A 129 6.07 -5.14 -9.17
C ILE A 129 4.63 -4.68 -8.95
N LEU A 130 4.03 -4.98 -7.79
CA LEU A 130 2.77 -4.35 -7.39
C LEU A 130 3.01 -2.83 -7.25
N ASN A 131 2.49 -2.05 -8.20
CA ASN A 131 2.55 -0.60 -8.16
C ASN A 131 1.42 -0.05 -7.28
N PHE A 132 1.75 0.32 -6.04
CA PHE A 132 0.82 0.91 -5.08
C PHE A 132 0.61 2.43 -5.33
N TYR A 133 0.14 2.80 -6.52
CA TYR A 133 -0.31 4.18 -6.76
C TYR A 133 -1.66 4.49 -6.06
N PHE A 134 -2.46 3.44 -5.85
CA PHE A 134 -3.80 3.49 -5.27
C PHE A 134 -3.88 4.03 -3.83
N CYS A 135 -2.95 3.61 -2.96
CA CYS A 135 -3.06 3.91 -1.52
C CYS A 135 -2.82 5.38 -1.17
N LEU A 136 -2.15 6.13 -2.04
CA LEU A 136 -1.53 7.41 -1.70
C LEU A 136 -2.52 8.59 -1.69
N ASN A 137 -3.66 8.48 -2.37
CA ASN A 137 -4.70 9.52 -2.39
C ASN A 137 -5.87 9.24 -1.45
N PHE A 138 -6.15 7.97 -1.12
CA PHE A 138 -7.17 7.62 -0.13
C PHE A 138 -6.83 8.17 1.27
N LEU A 139 -5.54 8.32 1.56
CA LEU A 139 -5.03 8.89 2.80
C LEU A 139 -5.13 10.42 2.87
N LYS A 140 -5.75 11.10 1.88
CA LYS A 140 -6.06 12.53 1.91
C LYS A 140 -7.34 12.87 2.67
N ALA A 141 -8.25 11.90 2.86
CA ALA A 141 -9.51 12.08 3.59
C ALA A 141 -9.34 11.79 5.08
#